data_AF-A0A9E5VMQ4-F1
#
_entry.id   AF-A0A9E5VMQ4-F1
#
_cell.length_a   1.000
_cell.length_b   1.000
_cell.length_c   1.000
_cell.angle_alpha   90.00
_cell.angle_beta   90.00
_cell.angle_gamma   90.00
#
_symmetry.space_group_name_H-M   'P 1'
#
loop_
_entity.id
_entity.type
_entity.pdbx_description
1 polymer ?
#
loop_
_entity_poly.entity_id
_entity_poly.type
_entity_poly.pdbx_seq_one_letter_code
_entity_poly.pdbx_strand_id
1 'polypeptide(L)' 'MIKNITLGQYFPGNSVIHRLDARMKLVLVIAVIVLIFMARTVIGNAVVLAFLTAVIIISRISIKFVLRGIKPLWFIILL' A
#
# COMPACT_ATOMS: atom_id res chain seq x y z
N MET A 1 15.98 21.45 1.52
CA MET A 1 14.97 20.44 1.14
C MET A 1 15.41 19.09 1.68
N ILE A 2 14.73 18.56 2.69
CA ILE A 2 15.10 17.26 3.28
C ILE A 2 14.74 16.17 2.27
N LYS A 3 15.72 15.75 1.47
CA LYS A 3 15.57 14.89 0.29
C LYS A 3 15.14 13.43 0.59
N ASN A 4 14.95 13.08 1.86
CA ASN A 4 14.81 11.70 2.33
C ASN A 4 13.55 11.41 3.17
N ILE A 5 12.65 12.39 3.34
CA ILE A 5 11.41 12.18 4.10
C ILE A 5 10.27 11.95 3.11
N THR A 6 9.85 10.69 2.95
CA THR A 6 8.65 10.30 2.18
C THR A 6 7.35 10.62 2.93
N LEU A 7 7.44 10.98 4.22
CA LEU A 7 6.29 11.36 5.04
C LEU A 7 5.73 12.72 4.57
N GLY A 8 4.45 12.77 4.25
CA GLY A 8 3.75 14.00 3.85
C GLY A 8 3.88 14.38 2.37
N GLN A 9 4.47 13.52 1.52
CA GLN A 9 4.57 13.79 0.08
C GLN A 9 3.39 13.18 -0.68
N TYR A 10 2.72 13.99 -1.50
CA TYR A 10 1.77 13.48 -2.49
C TYR A 10 2.53 12.89 -3.68
N PHE A 11 2.18 11.69 -4.10
CA PHE A 11 2.78 11.05 -5.27
C PHE A 11 1.92 11.34 -6.51
N PRO A 12 2.39 12.20 -7.43
CA PRO A 12 1.64 12.47 -8.65
C PRO A 12 1.70 11.25 -9.58
N GLY A 13 0.56 10.85 -10.10
CA GLY A 13 0.44 9.73 -11.03
C GLY A 13 -0.85 9.81 -11.83
N ASN A 14 -0.87 9.18 -13.01
CA ASN A 14 -2.01 9.21 -13.95
C ASN A 14 -2.70 7.84 -14.08
N SER A 15 -2.58 6.95 -13.09
CA SER A 15 -3.27 5.65 -13.13
C SER A 15 -4.76 5.75 -12.82
N VAL A 16 -5.51 4.68 -13.10
CA VAL A 16 -6.92 4.53 -12.69
C VAL A 16 -7.07 4.77 -11.19
N ILE A 17 -6.16 4.20 -10.39
CA ILE A 17 -6.15 4.39 -8.93
C ILE A 17 -5.89 5.85 -8.58
N HIS A 18 -4.99 6.55 -9.26
CA HIS A 18 -4.75 7.97 -8.95
C HIS A 18 -5.96 8.86 -9.27
N ARG A 19 -6.75 8.51 -10.30
CA ARG A 19 -7.94 9.25 -10.72
C ARG A 19 -9.21 8.97 -9.90
N LEU A 20 -9.22 7.93 -9.07
CA LEU A 20 -10.35 7.67 -8.17
C LEU A 20 -10.57 8.82 -7.19
N ASP A 21 -11.83 9.03 -6.82
CA ASP A 21 -12.22 9.99 -5.79
C ASP A 21 -11.45 9.74 -4.47
N ALA A 22 -10.96 10.81 -3.86
CA ALA A 22 -10.16 10.73 -2.64
C ALA A 22 -10.90 10.02 -1.50
N ARG A 23 -12.23 10.21 -1.39
CA ARG A 23 -13.07 9.56 -0.38
C ARG A 23 -13.11 8.04 -0.56
N MET A 24 -13.22 7.58 -1.81
CA MET A 24 -13.24 6.15 -2.12
C MET A 24 -11.89 5.49 -1.77
N LYS A 25 -10.77 6.19 -1.97
CA LYS A 25 -9.45 5.68 -1.54
C LYS A 25 -9.38 5.48 -0.04
N LEU A 26 -9.89 6.43 0.75
CA LEU A 26 -9.90 6.29 2.22
C LEU A 26 -10.75 5.10 2.66
N VAL A 27 -11.96 4.96 2.09
CA VAL A 27 -12.83 3.82 2.37
C VAL A 27 -12.15 2.50 2.01
N LEU A 28 -11.50 2.41 0.84
CA LEU A 28 -10.77 1.22 0.40
C LEU A 28 -9.61 0.87 1.33
N VAL A 29 -8.85 1.86 1.81
CA VAL A 29 -7.76 1.63 2.77
C VAL A 29 -8.31 1.04 4.07
N ILE A 30 -9.39 1.60 4.61
CA ILE A 30 -10.04 1.08 5.82
C ILE A 30 -10.54 -0.35 5.58
N ALA A 31 -11.19 -0.60 4.45
CA ALA A 31 -11.70 -1.93 4.10
C ALA A 31 -10.58 -2.98 4.02
N VAL A 32 -9.44 -2.65 3.41
CA VAL A 32 -8.28 -3.55 3.33
C VAL A 32 -7.71 -3.85 4.72
N ILE A 33 -7.61 -2.84 5.60
CA ILE A 33 -7.17 -3.05 6.99
C ILE A 33 -8.07 -4.07 7.68
N VAL A 34 -9.40 -3.89 7.60
CA VAL A 34 -10.36 -4.84 8.19
C VAL A 34 -10.21 -6.24 7.59
N LEU A 35 -10.07 -6.35 6.27
CA LEU A 35 -9.89 -7.63 5.59
C LEU A 35 -8.64 -8.39 6.05
N ILE A 36 -7.52 -7.69 6.30
CA ILE A 36 -6.30 -8.30 6.83
C ILE A 36 -6.57 -8.93 8.21
N PHE A 37 -7.29 -8.25 9.10
CA PHE A 37 -7.63 -8.79 10.42
C PHE A 37 -8.64 -9.95 10.36
N MET A 38 -9.50 -9.98 9.34
CA MET A 38 -10.45 -11.07 9.13
C MET A 38 -9.79 -12.32 8.49
N ALA A 39 -8.71 -12.15 7.74
CA ALA A 39 -8.01 -13.23 7.05
C ALA A 39 -7.20 -14.10 8.03
N ARG A 40 -7.83 -15.13 8.59
CA ARG A 40 -7.20 -16.07 9.54
C ARG A 40 -6.50 -17.27 8.90
N THR A 41 -6.57 -17.41 7.57
CA THR A 41 -5.98 -18.53 6.83
C THR A 41 -4.87 -18.05 5.90
N VAL A 42 -3.93 -18.93 5.60
CA VAL A 42 -2.84 -18.66 4.64
C VAL A 42 -3.42 -18.25 3.27
N ILE A 43 -4.49 -18.92 2.84
CA ILE A 43 -5.18 -18.61 1.58
C ILE A 43 -5.82 -17.23 1.63
N GLY A 44 -6.52 -16.88 2.72
CA GLY A 44 -7.12 -15.56 2.88
C GLY A 44 -6.07 -14.44 2.81
N ASN A 45 -4.94 -14.63 3.49
CA ASN A 45 -3.83 -13.69 3.44
C ASN A 45 -3.20 -13.60 2.05
N ALA A 46 -3.07 -14.72 1.32
CA ALA A 46 -2.57 -14.72 -0.04
C ALA A 46 -3.49 -13.95 -1.01
N VAL A 47 -4.81 -14.06 -0.85
CA VAL A 47 -5.80 -13.30 -1.65
C VAL A 47 -5.65 -11.79 -1.40
N VAL A 48 -5.54 -11.38 -0.13
CA VAL A 48 -5.34 -9.96 0.21
C VAL A 48 -4.02 -9.44 -0.34
N LEU A 49 -2.95 -10.23 -0.25
CA LEU A 49 -1.64 -9.89 -0.81
C LEU A 49 -1.70 -9.73 -2.34
N ALA A 50 -2.40 -10.64 -3.04
CA ALA A 50 -2.59 -10.58 -4.48
C ALA A 50 -3.36 -9.32 -4.89
N PHE A 51 -4.43 -8.98 -4.17
CA PHE A 51 -5.19 -7.75 -4.39
C PHE A 51 -4.32 -6.49 -4.23
N LEU A 52 -3.55 -6.39 -3.14
CA LEU A 52 -2.62 -5.28 -2.91
C LEU A 52 -1.57 -5.17 -4.02
N THR A 53 -1.02 -6.30 -4.44
CA THR A 53 -0.02 -6.36 -5.52
C THR A 53 -0.61 -5.86 -6.84
N ALA A 54 -1.83 -6.30 -7.18
CA ALA A 54 -2.53 -5.84 -8.36
C ALA A 54 -2.76 -4.31 -8.34
N VAL A 55 -3.19 -3.75 -7.19
CA VAL A 55 -3.37 -2.30 -7.04
C VAL A 55 -2.05 -1.54 -7.24
N ILE A 56 -0.94 -2.04 -6.72
CA ILE A 56 0.39 -1.42 -6.92
C ILE A 56 0.78 -1.41 -8.39
N ILE A 57 0.61 -2.54 -9.08
CA ILE A 57 0.93 -2.70 -10.51
C ILE A 57 0.07 -1.76 -11.36
N ILE A 58 -1.25 -1.76 -11.14
CA ILE A 58 -2.19 -0.87 -11.84
C ILE A 58 -1.85 0.59 -11.56
N SER A 59 -1.38 0.91 -10.34
CA SER A 59 -0.95 2.25 -9.97
C SER A 59 0.31 2.72 -10.68
N ARG A 60 1.06 1.82 -11.33
CA ARG A 60 2.36 2.08 -11.96
C ARG A 60 3.37 2.74 -11.00
N ILE A 61 3.26 2.42 -9.71
CA ILE A 61 4.21 2.89 -8.70
C ILE A 61 5.39 1.91 -8.69
N SER A 62 6.62 2.44 -8.66
CA SER A 62 7.80 1.57 -8.58
C SER A 62 7.81 0.78 -7.27
N ILE A 63 7.99 -0.54 -7.35
CA ILE A 63 8.02 -1.44 -6.20
C ILE A 63 9.08 -1.00 -5.18
N LYS A 64 10.23 -0.52 -5.67
CA LYS A 64 11.31 0.04 -4.83
C LYS A 64 10.81 1.15 -3.90
N PHE A 65 9.84 1.95 -4.34
CA PHE A 65 9.28 3.03 -3.54
C PHE A 65 8.36 2.50 -2.44
N VAL A 66 7.54 1.50 -2.74
CA VAL A 66 6.70 0.82 -1.75
C VAL A 66 7.56 0.20 -0.65
N LEU A 67 8.64 -0.49 -1.03
CA LEU A 67 9.58 -1.11 -0.09
C LEU A 67 10.32 -0.10 0.80
N ARG A 68 10.55 1.15 0.32
CA ARG A 68 11.11 2.21 1.17
C ARG A 68 10.18 2.59 2.32
N GLY A 69 8.86 2.46 2.16
CA GLY A 69 7.90 2.68 3.23
C GLY A 69 7.98 1.62 4.34
N ILE A 70 8.42 0.40 3.99
CA ILE A 70 8.62 -0.69 4.95
C ILE A 70 9.96 -0.55 5.68
N LYS A 71 10.94 0.16 5.10
CA LYS A 71 12.29 0.37 5.68
C LYS A 71 12.31 0.65 7.20
N PRO A 72 11.50 1.58 7.77
CA PRO A 72 11.50 1.81 9.22
C PRO A 72 11.00 0.61 10.06
N LEU A 73 10.18 -0.28 9.48
CA LEU A 73 9.63 -1.45 10.15
C LEU A 73 10.59 -2.65 10.14
N TRP A 74 11.72 -2.58 9.41
CA TRP A 74 12.68 -3.70 9.32
C TRP A 74 13.16 -4.17 10.69
N PHE A 75 13.31 -3.24 11.64
CA PHE A 75 13.70 -3.58 13.00
C PHE A 75 12.67 -4.49 13.68
N ILE A 76 11.37 -4.24 13.48
CA ILE A 76 10.29 -5.06 14.05
C ILE A 76 10.16 -6.41 13.35
N ILE A 77 10.45 -6.46 12.05
CA ILE A 77 10.31 -7.69 11.24
C ILE A 77 11.46 -8.69 11.51
N LEU A 78 12.67 -8.18 11.79
CA LEU A 78 13.86 -9.00 12.05
C LEU A 78 14.04 -9.40 13.51
N LEU A 79 13.40 -8.67 14.44
CA LEU A 79 13.35 -9.02 15.86
C LEU A 79 12.50 -10.28 16.08
#